data_AF-A0A7Y1TRP2-F1
#
_entry.id   AF-A0A7Y1TRP2-F1
#
_cell.length_a   1.000
_cell.length_b   1.000
_cell.length_c   1.000
_cell.angle_alpha   90.00
_cell.angle_beta   90.00
_cell.angle_gamma   90.00
#
_symmetry.space_group_name_H-M   'P 1'
#
loop_
_entity.id
_entity.type
_entity.pdbx_description
1 polymer ?
#
loop_
_entity_poly.entity_id
_entity_poly.type
_entity_poly.pdbx_seq_one_letter_code
_entity_poly.pdbx_strand_id
1 'polypeptide(L)'
;MKSVISFLFLVLLIFYSFYSLMPQKTSPASISETEFSTERALIPLRQITKEPHYITSYAHAEVRKFILEELKNLGLRPEVQEGYVVSTGWSNSISVDKPKNILARIKGSSGDGKALLLMSHYDSALVPSHGASDAGSGVVTILEGLRAYLSNGKKPINDIIILFTDAEEVGLDGAKLFVREHPWAQNVGLALNFEARGSGGPSTMIVETNGGNAQLIKGFVKANPRFPVASSLMYSIYKMLPNDTDSTILREEGNIDSFFFAFIDDHYDYHTAQDNFENLDRNTLEHQGSYLMPLLNYFANTDLSELKSNEDYVYVNFPFIRMISYPFLWIWPMLIVAIVIFIVLIFYGVKEKVLVVRDLGRGFIPLLFSLIVCGLLSYFGWELLLKLYPHYNEIQHGFTYNGLTYIAFFVALSIGVTLLVYHKFKPQGVANALIAPLFLWIVINILIAIYLKGAAYFIIPVFFGLLSLWVLIRQEKPNVFLMLLFAVPALFLLAPLIQFFPIGLGLKMLIGSALFTVLLFGLLIPVIGFYSWKKGLAYLSFLFAIVLFFKAHATSDFNEDRKKPNSLVYYKNVDANQAYWLSYDSILDSWTKGYLGEQPLAASDFVESAAGSKYNTGYSYAAEA
;
A
#
# COMPACT_ATOMS: atom_id res chain seq x y z
N MET A 1 -0.35 22.37 32.43
CA MET A 1 0.69 21.31 32.37
C MET A 1 0.14 19.97 31.85
N LYS A 2 -0.79 19.29 32.54
CA LYS A 2 -1.31 17.97 32.11
C LYS A 2 -1.82 17.92 30.66
N SER A 3 -2.60 18.90 30.22
CA SER A 3 -3.11 18.97 28.83
C SER A 3 -2.04 19.19 27.77
N VAL A 4 -0.94 19.87 28.12
CA VAL A 4 0.20 20.07 27.20
C VAL A 4 0.99 18.76 27.09
N ILE A 5 1.25 18.10 28.22
CA ILE A 5 1.94 16.81 28.24
C ILE A 5 1.13 15.75 27.49
N SER A 6 -0.19 15.66 27.70
CA SER A 6 -1.03 14.72 26.95
C SER A 6 -1.07 15.00 25.45
N PHE A 7 -0.99 16.27 25.05
CA PHE A 7 -0.87 16.63 23.64
C PHE A 7 0.47 16.18 23.05
N LEU A 8 1.58 16.37 23.76
CA LEU A 8 2.89 15.87 23.33
C LEU A 8 2.91 14.34 23.21
N PHE A 9 2.30 13.61 24.15
CA PHE A 9 2.15 12.17 24.02
C PHE A 9 1.26 11.76 22.84
N LEU A 10 0.18 12.50 22.56
CA LEU A 10 -0.66 12.26 21.39
C LEU A 10 0.15 12.41 20.10
N VAL A 11 0.96 13.45 19.97
CA VAL A 11 1.87 13.65 18.82
C VAL A 11 2.91 12.52 18.74
N LEU A 12 3.49 12.11 19.87
CA LEU A 12 4.46 11.02 19.93
C LEU A 12 3.83 9.68 19.50
N LEU A 13 2.59 9.40 19.90
CA LEU A 13 1.87 8.18 19.52
C LEU A 13 1.56 8.17 18.02
N ILE A 14 1.14 9.30 17.45
CA ILE A 14 0.95 9.44 16.00
C ILE A 14 2.27 9.23 15.27
N PHE A 15 3.36 9.87 15.71
CA PHE A 15 4.68 9.65 15.14
C PHE A 15 5.07 8.16 15.20
N TYR A 16 4.88 7.52 16.36
CA TYR A 16 5.23 6.13 16.56
C TYR A 16 4.40 5.18 15.68
N SER A 17 3.12 5.50 15.40
CA SER A 17 2.29 4.67 14.51
C SER A 17 2.85 4.56 13.10
N PHE A 18 3.52 5.60 12.60
CA PHE A 18 4.21 5.57 11.31
C PHE A 18 5.61 4.96 11.43
N TYR A 19 6.37 5.36 12.45
CA TYR A 19 7.73 4.85 12.70
C TYR A 19 7.77 3.32 12.85
N SER A 20 6.70 2.71 13.36
CA SER A 20 6.61 1.26 13.56
C SER A 20 6.27 0.44 12.31
N LEU A 21 5.95 1.07 11.17
CA LEU A 21 5.48 0.36 9.97
C LEU A 21 6.60 -0.37 9.24
N MET A 22 7.84 0.11 9.31
CA MET A 22 8.97 -0.48 8.60
C MET A 22 10.29 -0.24 9.35
N PRO A 23 11.36 -1.02 9.05
CA PRO A 23 12.70 -0.76 9.55
C PRO A 23 13.14 0.69 9.31
N GLN A 24 13.96 1.21 10.21
CA GLN A 24 14.47 2.59 10.16
C GLN A 24 15.98 2.64 9.95
N LYS A 25 16.58 1.46 9.78
CA LYS A 25 17.99 1.21 9.57
C LYS A 25 18.11 -0.03 8.70
N THR A 26 19.10 -0.02 7.83
CA THR A 26 19.46 -1.13 6.97
C THR A 26 20.51 -2.01 7.64
N SER A 27 20.58 -3.26 7.21
CA SER A 27 21.54 -4.23 7.69
C SER A 27 22.87 -4.14 6.90
N PRO A 28 24.03 -4.01 7.58
CA PRO A 28 25.32 -3.87 6.91
C PRO A 28 25.82 -5.21 6.36
N ALA A 29 26.81 -5.18 5.46
CA ALA A 29 27.44 -6.38 4.91
C ALA A 29 28.23 -7.18 5.95
N SER A 30 28.57 -6.57 7.08
CA SER A 30 29.28 -7.21 8.20
C SER A 30 28.37 -7.96 9.17
N ILE A 31 27.04 -7.97 8.95
CA ILE A 31 26.11 -8.77 9.76
C ILE A 31 26.41 -10.27 9.58
N SER A 32 25.89 -11.11 10.49
CA SER A 32 26.10 -12.56 10.43
C SER A 32 25.72 -13.15 9.07
N GLU A 33 26.49 -14.14 8.60
CA GLU A 33 26.16 -14.86 7.37
C GLU A 33 24.77 -15.50 7.39
N THR A 34 24.23 -15.78 8.57
CA THR A 34 22.91 -16.39 8.79
C THR A 34 21.76 -15.39 8.77
N GLU A 35 22.05 -14.09 8.66
CA GLU A 35 21.09 -13.00 8.65
C GLU A 35 21.04 -12.34 7.28
N PHE A 36 19.91 -11.73 6.96
CA PHE A 36 19.73 -10.94 5.74
C PHE A 36 20.55 -9.64 5.84
N SER A 37 21.19 -9.25 4.74
CA SER A 37 21.93 -8.00 4.63
C SER A 37 21.45 -7.16 3.45
N THR A 38 20.95 -5.96 3.71
CA THR A 38 20.57 -5.00 2.67
C THR A 38 21.78 -4.68 1.78
N GLU A 39 22.95 -4.44 2.36
CA GLU A 39 24.15 -4.10 1.60
C GLU A 39 24.60 -5.23 0.67
N ARG A 40 24.42 -6.49 1.06
CA ARG A 40 24.70 -7.64 0.18
C ARG A 40 23.68 -7.76 -0.93
N ALA A 41 22.39 -7.55 -0.64
CA ALA A 41 21.31 -7.55 -1.64
C ALA A 41 21.48 -6.43 -2.69
N LEU A 42 22.09 -5.30 -2.33
CA LEU A 42 22.36 -4.21 -3.26
C LEU A 42 23.44 -4.54 -4.31
N ILE A 43 24.31 -5.51 -4.05
CA ILE A 43 25.37 -5.91 -5.00
C ILE A 43 24.79 -6.50 -6.29
N PRO A 44 23.96 -7.55 -6.25
CA PRO A 44 23.30 -8.06 -7.44
C PRO A 44 22.32 -7.05 -8.03
N LEU A 45 21.65 -6.23 -7.20
CA LEU A 45 20.72 -5.22 -7.70
C LEU A 45 21.41 -4.26 -8.66
N ARG A 46 22.60 -3.78 -8.30
CA ARG A 46 23.40 -2.89 -9.16
C ARG A 46 23.76 -3.53 -10.51
N GLN A 47 23.87 -4.86 -10.59
CA GLN A 47 24.10 -5.55 -11.86
C GLN A 47 22.83 -5.65 -12.70
N ILE A 48 21.69 -5.93 -12.06
CA ILE A 48 20.39 -6.04 -12.71
C ILE A 48 19.97 -4.69 -13.33
N THR A 49 20.19 -3.60 -12.61
CA THR A 49 19.67 -2.27 -12.96
C THR A 49 20.59 -1.44 -13.87
N LYS A 50 21.61 -2.04 -14.48
CA LYS A 50 22.57 -1.29 -15.32
C LYS A 50 21.89 -0.65 -16.53
N GLU A 51 20.93 -1.35 -17.11
CA GLU A 51 20.19 -0.95 -18.31
C GLU A 51 18.73 -1.40 -18.15
N PRO A 52 17.78 -0.72 -18.80
CA PRO A 52 16.43 -1.24 -18.96
C PRO A 52 16.45 -2.64 -19.59
N HIS A 53 15.73 -3.57 -18.97
CA HIS A 53 15.81 -5.00 -19.26
C HIS A 53 14.42 -5.60 -19.52
N TYR A 54 13.61 -4.88 -20.28
CA TYR A 54 12.33 -5.36 -20.77
C TYR A 54 12.50 -6.57 -21.68
N ILE A 55 11.43 -7.37 -21.82
CA ILE A 55 11.48 -8.61 -22.58
C ILE A 55 12.07 -8.41 -23.98
N THR A 56 12.82 -9.41 -24.47
CA THR A 56 13.51 -9.40 -25.78
C THR A 56 14.70 -8.43 -25.93
N SER A 57 14.93 -7.53 -24.97
CA SER A 57 16.13 -6.67 -25.00
C SER A 57 17.43 -7.47 -24.78
N TYR A 58 18.57 -6.89 -25.19
CA TYR A 58 19.88 -7.49 -24.91
C TYR A 58 20.15 -7.57 -23.40
N ALA A 59 19.82 -6.50 -22.66
CA ALA A 59 20.01 -6.43 -21.22
C ALA A 59 19.21 -7.51 -20.47
N HIS A 60 17.98 -7.80 -20.89
CA HIS A 60 17.16 -8.89 -20.34
C HIS A 60 17.85 -10.25 -20.39
N ALA A 61 18.53 -10.57 -21.49
CA ALA A 61 19.28 -11.82 -21.60
C ALA A 61 20.50 -11.86 -20.67
N GLU A 62 21.19 -10.73 -20.48
CA GLU A 62 22.31 -10.64 -19.54
C GLU A 62 21.84 -10.70 -18.08
N VAL A 63 20.72 -10.07 -17.73
CA VAL A 63 20.09 -10.18 -16.39
C VAL A 63 19.71 -11.63 -16.10
N ARG A 64 19.04 -12.33 -17.02
CA ARG A 64 18.72 -13.76 -16.85
C ARG A 64 19.97 -14.59 -16.61
N LYS A 65 21.02 -14.38 -17.40
CA LYS A 65 22.30 -15.08 -17.25
C LYS A 65 22.94 -14.78 -15.89
N PHE A 66 22.92 -13.53 -15.45
CA PHE A 66 23.43 -13.12 -14.15
C PHE A 66 22.70 -13.84 -13.00
N ILE A 67 21.36 -13.83 -13.01
CA ILE A 67 20.54 -14.50 -11.99
C ILE A 67 20.81 -16.03 -11.97
N LEU A 68 20.94 -16.65 -13.13
CA LEU A 68 21.31 -18.07 -13.23
C LEU A 68 22.67 -18.37 -12.58
N GLU A 69 23.67 -17.50 -12.76
CA GLU A 69 24.98 -17.65 -12.11
C GLU A 69 24.89 -17.41 -10.60
N GLU A 70 24.12 -16.43 -10.12
CA GLU A 70 23.91 -16.20 -8.69
C GLU A 70 23.27 -17.41 -8.00
N LEU A 71 22.27 -18.04 -8.63
CA LEU A 71 21.68 -19.27 -8.12
C LEU A 71 22.68 -20.45 -8.10
N LYS A 72 23.57 -20.57 -9.10
CA LYS A 72 24.64 -21.57 -9.10
C LYS A 72 25.68 -21.29 -8.01
N ASN A 73 26.02 -20.03 -7.75
CA ASN A 73 26.93 -19.61 -6.69
C ASN A 73 26.38 -19.97 -5.30
N LEU A 74 25.05 -20.00 -5.15
CA LEU A 74 24.36 -20.53 -3.97
C LEU A 74 24.33 -22.07 -3.88
N GLY A 75 24.95 -22.78 -4.84
CA GLY A 75 25.01 -24.24 -4.90
C GLY A 75 23.73 -24.88 -5.47
N LEU A 76 22.84 -24.11 -6.09
CA LEU A 76 21.61 -24.60 -6.69
C LEU A 76 21.84 -25.03 -8.14
N ARG A 77 20.86 -25.75 -8.70
CA ARG A 77 20.84 -26.17 -10.10
C ARG A 77 19.67 -25.49 -10.81
N PRO A 78 19.84 -24.25 -11.28
CA PRO A 78 18.76 -23.55 -11.93
C PRO A 78 18.53 -24.07 -13.35
N GLU A 79 17.28 -24.02 -13.79
CA GLU A 79 16.81 -24.35 -15.13
C GLU A 79 15.99 -23.20 -15.72
N VAL A 80 15.88 -23.17 -17.05
CA VAL A 80 15.06 -22.19 -17.76
C VAL A 80 13.85 -22.92 -18.34
N GLN A 81 12.66 -22.47 -17.98
CA GLN A 81 11.42 -22.88 -18.63
C GLN A 81 11.10 -21.86 -19.72
N GLU A 82 10.90 -22.33 -20.95
CA GLU A 82 10.52 -21.50 -22.10
C GLU A 82 9.32 -22.13 -22.81
N GLY A 83 8.33 -21.31 -23.18
CA GLY A 83 7.13 -21.73 -23.87
C GLY A 83 6.42 -20.55 -24.52
N TYR A 84 5.43 -20.81 -25.36
CA TYR A 84 4.62 -19.75 -25.97
C TYR A 84 3.35 -19.54 -25.16
N VAL A 85 3.05 -18.28 -24.83
CA VAL A 85 1.83 -17.90 -24.13
C VAL A 85 1.03 -16.98 -25.04
N VAL A 86 -0.24 -17.32 -25.23
CA VAL A 86 -1.20 -16.45 -25.90
C VAL A 86 -2.00 -15.75 -24.81
N SER A 87 -1.94 -14.42 -24.83
CA SER A 87 -2.59 -13.58 -23.84
C SER A 87 -3.50 -12.57 -24.53
N THR A 88 -4.66 -12.33 -23.92
CA THR A 88 -5.52 -11.22 -24.28
C THR A 88 -5.07 -10.00 -23.47
N GLY A 89 -4.38 -9.07 -24.11
CA GLY A 89 -3.96 -7.82 -23.52
C GLY A 89 -5.08 -6.78 -23.46
N TRP A 90 -4.73 -5.55 -23.07
CA TRP A 90 -5.67 -4.44 -22.98
C TRP A 90 -6.42 -4.20 -24.30
N SER A 91 -7.69 -3.82 -24.22
CA SER A 91 -8.57 -3.53 -25.36
C SER A 91 -8.76 -4.69 -26.36
N ASN A 92 -8.79 -5.94 -25.87
CA ASN A 92 -8.91 -7.17 -26.68
C ASN A 92 -7.76 -7.38 -27.68
N SER A 93 -6.60 -6.77 -27.42
CA SER A 93 -5.39 -7.12 -28.16
C SER A 93 -5.00 -8.56 -27.84
N ILE A 94 -4.43 -9.28 -28.81
CA ILE A 94 -3.87 -10.61 -28.60
C ILE A 94 -2.35 -10.46 -28.68
N SER A 95 -1.66 -10.76 -27.60
CA SER A 95 -0.20 -10.89 -27.57
C SER A 95 0.18 -12.37 -27.63
N VAL A 96 1.32 -12.65 -28.26
CA VAL A 96 1.94 -13.97 -28.25
C VAL A 96 3.38 -13.78 -27.85
N ASP A 97 3.66 -14.19 -26.62
CA ASP A 97 4.95 -13.97 -25.98
C ASP A 97 5.65 -15.30 -25.75
N LYS A 98 6.97 -15.26 -25.61
CA LYS A 98 7.80 -16.44 -25.36
C LYS A 98 8.62 -16.27 -24.07
N PRO A 99 7.96 -16.23 -22.90
CA PRO A 99 8.63 -16.01 -21.62
C PRO A 99 9.67 -17.10 -21.31
N LYS A 100 10.73 -16.70 -20.61
CA LYS A 100 11.85 -17.53 -20.14
C LYS A 100 11.99 -17.43 -18.64
N ASN A 101 11.19 -18.20 -17.91
CA ASN A 101 11.26 -18.27 -16.45
C ASN A 101 12.58 -18.91 -15.99
N ILE A 102 13.09 -18.47 -14.85
CA ILE A 102 14.23 -19.08 -14.15
C ILE A 102 13.70 -19.85 -12.96
N LEU A 103 14.04 -21.14 -12.85
CA LEU A 103 13.57 -21.99 -11.77
C LEU A 103 14.74 -22.65 -11.06
N ALA A 104 14.63 -22.84 -9.75
CA ALA A 104 15.51 -23.72 -8.99
C ALA A 104 14.73 -24.40 -7.86
N ARG A 105 15.28 -25.49 -7.32
CA ARG A 105 14.62 -26.24 -6.23
C ARG A 105 15.62 -26.71 -5.18
N ILE A 106 15.32 -26.40 -3.93
CA ILE A 106 15.99 -26.96 -2.75
C ILE A 106 15.12 -28.11 -2.25
N LYS A 107 15.69 -29.32 -2.21
CA LYS A 107 14.99 -30.51 -1.73
C LYS A 107 14.92 -30.55 -0.21
N GLY A 108 13.72 -30.67 0.32
CA GLY A 108 13.43 -30.89 1.72
C GLY A 108 13.62 -32.33 2.15
N SER A 109 13.26 -32.62 3.40
CA SER A 109 13.34 -33.96 4.00
C SER A 109 12.05 -34.76 3.90
N SER A 110 10.90 -34.14 3.61
CA SER A 110 9.60 -34.82 3.56
C SER A 110 9.39 -35.70 2.32
N GLY A 111 10.20 -35.52 1.26
CA GLY A 111 10.04 -36.25 -0.01
C GLY A 111 9.03 -35.55 -0.92
N ASP A 112 7.95 -36.23 -1.31
CA ASP A 112 6.95 -35.76 -2.27
C ASP A 112 5.88 -34.82 -1.65
N GLY A 113 6.24 -34.07 -0.60
CA GLY A 113 5.36 -33.11 0.07
C GLY A 113 5.10 -31.84 -0.74
N LYS A 114 4.20 -30.99 -0.23
CA LYS A 114 3.99 -29.64 -0.77
C LYS A 114 5.25 -28.77 -0.62
N ALA A 115 5.44 -27.84 -1.56
CA ALA A 115 6.59 -26.94 -1.63
C ALA A 115 6.20 -25.50 -1.29
N LEU A 116 7.14 -24.78 -0.69
CA LEU A 116 7.10 -23.32 -0.54
C LEU A 116 7.67 -22.70 -1.82
N LEU A 117 6.92 -21.81 -2.46
CA LEU A 117 7.38 -21.05 -3.62
C LEU A 117 7.87 -19.66 -3.18
N LEU A 118 9.09 -19.30 -3.56
CA LEU A 118 9.60 -17.93 -3.51
C LEU A 118 9.58 -17.36 -4.92
N MET A 119 8.94 -16.20 -5.09
CA MET A 119 8.59 -15.66 -6.40
C MET A 119 8.80 -14.14 -6.49
N SER A 120 9.22 -13.70 -7.69
CA SER A 120 9.28 -12.31 -8.14
C SER A 120 9.50 -12.34 -9.67
N HIS A 121 9.15 -11.29 -10.41
CA HIS A 121 9.50 -11.21 -11.83
C HIS A 121 10.89 -10.55 -12.02
N TYR A 122 11.56 -10.83 -13.15
CA TYR A 122 12.89 -10.27 -13.44
C TYR A 122 12.94 -9.38 -14.69
N ASP A 123 11.86 -9.30 -15.48
CA ASP A 123 11.74 -8.33 -16.55
C ASP A 123 11.39 -6.95 -16.00
N SER A 124 11.89 -5.89 -16.63
CA SER A 124 11.44 -4.51 -16.34
C SER A 124 10.31 -4.10 -17.29
N ALA A 125 9.52 -3.10 -16.90
CA ALA A 125 8.51 -2.48 -17.75
C ALA A 125 8.98 -2.19 -19.20
N LEU A 126 8.06 -2.25 -20.16
CA LEU A 126 8.30 -2.03 -21.61
C LEU A 126 8.73 -0.59 -21.99
N VAL A 127 8.79 0.29 -21.01
CA VAL A 127 9.33 1.66 -21.11
C VAL A 127 10.79 1.66 -20.67
N PRO A 128 11.56 2.76 -20.82
CA PRO A 128 12.96 2.82 -20.37
C PRO A 128 13.16 2.78 -18.84
N SER A 129 12.57 1.80 -18.13
CA SER A 129 12.71 1.55 -16.69
C SER A 129 13.89 0.63 -16.41
N HIS A 130 14.68 0.93 -15.37
CA HIS A 130 15.79 0.07 -14.95
C HIS A 130 15.34 -1.06 -14.01
N GLY A 131 14.06 -1.11 -13.61
CA GLY A 131 13.45 -2.20 -12.84
C GLY A 131 14.07 -2.41 -11.45
N ALA A 132 14.54 -1.35 -10.79
CA ALA A 132 15.22 -1.48 -9.51
C ALA A 132 14.28 -1.85 -8.37
N SER A 133 13.12 -1.20 -8.34
CA SER A 133 12.03 -1.51 -7.42
C SER A 133 11.19 -2.63 -8.02
N ASP A 134 10.85 -2.52 -9.30
CA ASP A 134 9.85 -3.33 -10.02
C ASP A 134 10.48 -4.26 -11.08
N ALA A 135 10.77 -5.53 -10.78
CA ALA A 135 10.82 -6.14 -9.44
C ALA A 135 12.23 -6.59 -9.04
N GLY A 136 13.28 -5.89 -9.48
CA GLY A 136 14.66 -6.16 -9.09
C GLY A 136 14.85 -6.27 -7.57
N SER A 137 14.10 -5.47 -6.79
CA SER A 137 14.07 -5.52 -5.32
C SER A 137 13.59 -6.88 -4.77
N GLY A 138 12.59 -7.48 -5.40
CA GLY A 138 12.07 -8.80 -5.03
C GLY A 138 13.05 -9.92 -5.39
N VAL A 139 13.69 -9.84 -6.57
CA VAL A 139 14.75 -10.77 -7.00
C VAL A 139 15.88 -10.81 -5.97
N VAL A 140 16.42 -9.64 -5.59
CA VAL A 140 17.56 -9.60 -4.66
C VAL A 140 17.17 -9.89 -3.22
N THR A 141 15.92 -9.62 -2.82
CA THR A 141 15.37 -10.08 -1.55
C THR A 141 15.43 -11.60 -1.46
N ILE A 142 15.01 -12.30 -2.51
CA ILE A 142 15.05 -13.76 -2.56
C ILE A 142 16.49 -14.29 -2.59
N LEU A 143 17.37 -13.74 -3.43
CA LEU A 143 18.76 -14.18 -3.53
C LEU A 143 19.50 -14.05 -2.18
N GLU A 144 19.43 -12.89 -1.53
CA GLU A 144 20.08 -12.66 -0.24
C GLU A 144 19.42 -13.47 0.89
N GLY A 145 18.08 -13.59 0.87
CA GLY A 145 17.37 -14.42 1.84
C GLY A 145 17.73 -15.90 1.72
N LEU A 146 17.91 -16.42 0.50
CA LEU A 146 18.39 -17.78 0.26
C LEU A 146 19.84 -17.96 0.73
N ARG A 147 20.73 -17.00 0.43
CA ARG A 147 22.11 -17.01 0.95
C ARG A 147 22.13 -17.14 2.47
N ALA A 148 21.37 -16.28 3.15
CA ALA A 148 21.25 -16.27 4.61
C ALA A 148 20.59 -17.54 5.17
N TYR A 149 19.59 -18.08 4.48
CA TYR A 149 18.92 -19.31 4.89
C TYR A 149 19.85 -20.53 4.77
N LEU A 150 20.55 -20.67 3.64
CA LEU A 150 21.44 -21.80 3.36
C LEU A 150 22.68 -21.82 4.25
N SER A 151 23.21 -20.65 4.63
CA SER A 151 24.36 -20.55 5.54
C SER A 151 24.08 -21.09 6.95
N ASN A 152 22.80 -21.21 7.35
CA ASN A 152 22.42 -21.87 8.60
C ASN A 152 22.65 -23.40 8.57
N GLY A 153 22.87 -23.99 7.40
CA GLY A 153 23.11 -25.43 7.23
C GLY A 153 21.90 -26.31 7.54
N LYS A 154 20.72 -25.73 7.79
CA LYS A 154 19.49 -26.48 8.08
C LYS A 154 18.84 -26.94 6.79
N LYS A 155 18.55 -28.24 6.69
CA LYS A 155 17.75 -28.79 5.60
C LYS A 155 16.26 -28.48 5.87
N PRO A 156 15.51 -27.90 4.92
CA PRO A 156 14.08 -27.65 5.10
C PRO A 156 13.30 -28.97 5.15
N ILE A 157 12.10 -28.95 5.76
CA ILE A 157 11.18 -30.10 5.70
C ILE A 157 10.52 -30.13 4.32
N ASN A 158 9.96 -29.00 3.91
CA ASN A 158 9.34 -28.83 2.60
C ASN A 158 10.38 -28.50 1.55
N ASP A 159 10.07 -28.84 0.31
CA ASP A 159 10.83 -28.31 -0.81
C ASP A 159 10.64 -26.79 -0.89
N ILE A 160 11.70 -26.09 -1.30
CA ILE A 160 11.63 -24.66 -1.62
C ILE A 160 11.85 -24.54 -3.12
N ILE A 161 10.86 -24.03 -3.83
CA ILE A 161 10.95 -23.68 -5.25
C ILE A 161 11.27 -22.20 -5.33
N ILE A 162 12.24 -21.86 -6.16
CA ILE A 162 12.58 -20.49 -6.52
C ILE A 162 12.08 -20.31 -7.95
N LEU A 163 11.30 -19.27 -8.20
CA LEU A 163 10.78 -18.92 -9.51
C LEU A 163 11.00 -17.43 -9.74
N PHE A 164 11.82 -17.10 -10.73
CA PHE A 164 11.82 -15.75 -11.30
C PHE A 164 11.09 -15.78 -12.63
N THR A 165 9.92 -15.18 -12.67
CA THR A 165 9.06 -15.11 -13.85
C THR A 165 9.55 -14.09 -14.85
N ASP A 166 9.21 -14.33 -16.11
CA ASP A 166 9.48 -13.44 -17.24
C ASP A 166 8.16 -12.92 -17.83
N ALA A 167 8.20 -11.77 -18.50
CA ALA A 167 7.03 -11.16 -19.14
C ALA A 167 5.83 -10.93 -18.20
N GLU A 168 6.10 -10.52 -16.96
CA GLU A 168 5.06 -10.04 -16.04
C GLU A 168 4.42 -8.78 -16.65
N GLU A 169 5.28 -7.86 -17.09
CA GLU A 169 4.94 -6.49 -17.48
C GLU A 169 4.12 -6.37 -18.78
N VAL A 170 3.99 -7.49 -19.48
CA VAL A 170 3.21 -7.61 -20.72
C VAL A 170 1.83 -8.18 -20.43
N GLY A 171 1.73 -9.11 -19.49
CA GLY A 171 0.50 -9.87 -19.28
C GLY A 171 0.60 -11.04 -18.32
N LEU A 172 1.58 -11.07 -17.41
CA LEU A 172 1.77 -12.15 -16.42
C LEU A 172 2.11 -13.50 -17.07
N ASP A 173 2.78 -13.45 -18.22
CA ASP A 173 2.91 -14.61 -19.11
C ASP A 173 3.84 -15.68 -18.54
N GLY A 174 4.87 -15.28 -17.80
CA GLY A 174 5.74 -16.19 -17.06
C GLY A 174 4.98 -17.01 -16.02
N ALA A 175 4.13 -16.37 -15.22
CA ALA A 175 3.30 -17.09 -14.25
C ALA A 175 2.30 -18.02 -14.93
N LYS A 176 1.67 -17.59 -16.04
CA LYS A 176 0.78 -18.45 -16.84
C LYS A 176 1.51 -19.69 -17.34
N LEU A 177 2.70 -19.51 -17.91
CA LEU A 177 3.54 -20.61 -18.38
C LEU A 177 3.90 -21.58 -17.24
N PHE A 178 4.27 -21.05 -16.07
CA PHE A 178 4.59 -21.88 -14.91
C PHE A 178 3.39 -22.71 -14.46
N VAL A 179 2.25 -22.05 -14.22
CA VAL A 179 1.05 -22.69 -13.67
C VAL A 179 0.47 -23.73 -14.64
N ARG A 180 0.43 -23.43 -15.93
CA ARG A 180 -0.19 -24.29 -16.95
C ARG A 180 0.68 -25.48 -17.34
N GLU A 181 2.00 -25.31 -17.39
CA GLU A 181 2.88 -26.30 -18.02
C GLU A 181 3.92 -26.91 -17.07
N HIS A 182 4.32 -26.22 -16.00
CA HIS A 182 5.40 -26.73 -15.16
C HIS A 182 4.90 -27.78 -14.15
N PRO A 183 5.47 -28.99 -14.12
CA PRO A 183 5.02 -30.06 -13.21
C PRO A 183 5.24 -29.74 -11.72
N TRP A 184 5.98 -28.68 -11.39
CA TRP A 184 6.15 -28.25 -10.00
C TRP A 184 5.01 -27.34 -9.51
N ALA A 185 4.23 -26.72 -10.39
CA ALA A 185 3.13 -25.83 -9.99
C ALA A 185 2.11 -26.55 -9.10
N GLN A 186 1.72 -27.78 -9.45
CA GLN A 186 0.83 -28.65 -8.66
C GLN A 186 1.38 -28.99 -7.25
N ASN A 187 2.69 -28.89 -7.03
CA ASN A 187 3.33 -29.17 -5.75
C ASN A 187 3.38 -27.95 -4.86
N VAL A 188 3.11 -26.75 -5.37
CA VAL A 188 3.13 -25.54 -4.55
C VAL A 188 1.99 -25.59 -3.53
N GLY A 189 2.34 -25.39 -2.25
CA GLY A 189 1.38 -25.28 -1.15
C GLY A 189 1.15 -23.84 -0.70
N LEU A 190 2.16 -22.99 -0.84
CA LEU A 190 2.12 -21.56 -0.52
C LEU A 190 3.18 -20.83 -1.35
N ALA A 191 2.85 -19.64 -1.84
CA ALA A 191 3.80 -18.73 -2.48
C ALA A 191 4.08 -17.48 -1.63
N LEU A 192 5.33 -17.01 -1.63
CA LEU A 192 5.75 -15.69 -1.15
C LEU A 192 6.20 -14.89 -2.38
N ASN A 193 5.40 -13.90 -2.80
CA ASN A 193 5.67 -13.05 -3.96
C ASN A 193 6.15 -11.66 -3.53
N PHE A 194 7.27 -11.19 -4.06
CA PHE A 194 7.87 -9.89 -3.70
C PHE A 194 7.89 -8.95 -4.90
N GLU A 195 7.28 -7.79 -4.71
CA GLU A 195 6.81 -6.92 -5.79
C GLU A 195 6.91 -5.44 -5.39
N ALA A 196 6.74 -4.54 -6.36
CA ALA A 196 6.72 -3.11 -6.11
C ALA A 196 5.73 -2.39 -7.02
N ARG A 197 5.24 -1.25 -6.56
CA ARG A 197 4.50 -0.29 -7.39
C ARG A 197 4.94 1.13 -7.09
N GLY A 198 6.18 1.30 -6.66
CA GLY A 198 6.77 2.55 -6.21
C GLY A 198 8.21 2.28 -5.81
N SER A 199 8.93 3.31 -5.38
CA SER A 199 10.35 3.18 -5.00
C SER A 199 10.59 3.25 -3.49
N GLY A 200 9.55 3.47 -2.69
CA GLY A 200 9.70 3.60 -1.24
C GLY A 200 8.48 3.25 -0.39
N GLY A 201 8.64 3.49 0.92
CA GLY A 201 7.62 3.31 1.94
C GLY A 201 7.44 1.86 2.41
N PRO A 202 6.50 1.61 3.35
CA PRO A 202 6.32 0.30 3.94
C PRO A 202 5.78 -0.73 2.92
N SER A 203 6.40 -1.91 2.90
CA SER A 203 5.93 -3.06 2.12
C SER A 203 4.70 -3.68 2.79
N THR A 204 3.58 -3.62 2.06
CA THR A 204 2.27 -4.15 2.46
C THR A 204 2.16 -5.62 2.08
N MET A 205 1.73 -6.44 3.04
CA MET A 205 1.34 -7.82 2.79
C MET A 205 -0.15 -7.93 2.43
N ILE A 206 -0.44 -8.58 1.31
CA ILE A 206 -1.78 -8.97 0.86
C ILE A 206 -1.85 -10.50 0.83
N VAL A 207 -2.95 -11.07 1.32
CA VAL A 207 -3.20 -12.51 1.26
C VAL A 207 -4.04 -12.82 0.04
N GLU A 208 -3.55 -13.58 -0.92
CA GLU A 208 -4.34 -14.03 -2.06
C GLU A 208 -4.75 -15.49 -1.89
N THR A 209 -6.07 -15.73 -1.94
CA THR A 209 -6.65 -17.06 -1.84
C THR A 209 -8.03 -17.12 -2.50
N ASN A 210 -8.39 -18.31 -3.01
CA ASN A 210 -9.75 -18.64 -3.44
C ASN A 210 -10.66 -19.09 -2.29
N GLY A 211 -10.08 -19.41 -1.13
CA GLY A 211 -10.81 -19.83 0.07
C GLY A 211 -10.82 -18.75 1.15
N GLY A 212 -11.07 -19.19 2.37
CA GLY A 212 -10.91 -18.38 3.57
C GLY A 212 -9.43 -18.23 3.97
N ASN A 213 -9.09 -17.10 4.59
CA ASN A 213 -7.71 -16.76 4.93
C ASN A 213 -7.20 -17.25 6.31
N ALA A 214 -8.03 -17.94 7.11
CA ALA A 214 -7.75 -18.17 8.53
C ALA A 214 -6.41 -18.87 8.82
N GLN A 215 -6.08 -19.95 8.09
CA GLN A 215 -4.86 -20.72 8.35
C GLN A 215 -3.61 -20.00 7.86
N LEU A 216 -3.70 -19.30 6.72
CA LEU A 216 -2.66 -18.40 6.23
C LEU A 216 -2.34 -17.34 7.29
N ILE A 217 -3.36 -16.63 7.78
CA ILE A 217 -3.20 -15.60 8.80
C ILE A 217 -2.61 -16.16 10.10
N LYS A 218 -3.06 -17.32 10.57
CA LYS A 218 -2.44 -17.99 11.73
C LYS A 218 -0.97 -18.33 11.47
N GLY A 219 -0.64 -18.83 10.27
CA GLY A 219 0.74 -19.11 9.86
C GLY A 219 1.61 -17.86 9.87
N PHE A 220 1.12 -16.76 9.31
CA PHE A 220 1.81 -15.46 9.31
C PHE A 220 2.06 -14.93 10.72
N VAL A 221 1.06 -15.00 11.61
CA VAL A 221 1.24 -14.61 13.03
C VAL A 221 2.28 -15.48 13.73
N LYS A 222 2.26 -16.80 13.48
CA LYS A 222 3.23 -17.74 14.07
C LYS A 222 4.65 -17.55 13.53
N ALA A 223 4.80 -17.23 12.24
CA ALA A 223 6.07 -16.86 11.63
C ALA A 223 6.64 -15.58 12.26
N ASN A 224 5.77 -14.73 12.80
CA ASN A 224 6.12 -13.62 13.67
C ASN A 224 7.06 -12.58 12.99
N PRO A 225 6.70 -12.03 11.80
CA PRO A 225 7.47 -10.97 11.17
C PRO A 225 7.55 -9.74 12.08
N ARG A 226 8.67 -9.03 12.02
CA ARG A 226 8.96 -7.94 12.97
C ARG A 226 8.14 -6.68 12.70
N PHE A 227 7.90 -6.37 11.43
CA PHE A 227 7.22 -5.16 10.95
C PHE A 227 6.05 -5.52 10.04
N PRO A 228 4.97 -6.16 10.55
CA PRO A 228 3.83 -6.45 9.69
C PRO A 228 3.10 -5.15 9.33
N VAL A 229 2.83 -5.00 8.04
CA VAL A 229 1.93 -4.01 7.47
C VAL A 229 0.92 -4.78 6.65
N ALA A 230 -0.21 -5.09 7.26
CA ALA A 230 -1.22 -5.95 6.69
C ALA A 230 -2.57 -5.65 7.31
N SER A 231 -3.63 -5.63 6.49
CA SER A 231 -4.99 -5.64 7.00
C SER A 231 -5.96 -6.33 6.04
N SER A 232 -7.02 -6.92 6.59
CA SER A 232 -8.10 -7.51 5.79
C SER A 232 -8.86 -6.48 4.96
N LEU A 233 -8.76 -5.19 5.29
CA LEU A 233 -9.28 -4.08 4.50
C LEU A 233 -8.49 -3.93 3.19
N MET A 234 -7.16 -3.96 3.25
CA MET A 234 -6.30 -3.79 2.08
C MET A 234 -6.57 -4.89 1.04
N TYR A 235 -6.70 -6.13 1.47
CA TYR A 235 -7.09 -7.24 0.60
C TYR A 235 -8.46 -7.01 -0.05
N SER A 236 -9.45 -6.55 0.73
CA SER A 236 -10.80 -6.26 0.22
C SER A 236 -10.80 -5.16 -0.84
N ILE A 237 -9.96 -4.13 -0.66
CA ILE A 237 -9.80 -3.04 -1.64
C ILE A 237 -9.04 -3.54 -2.86
N TYR A 238 -7.94 -4.27 -2.68
CA TYR A 238 -7.12 -4.79 -3.78
C TYR A 238 -7.95 -5.59 -4.78
N LYS A 239 -8.82 -6.50 -4.30
CA LYS A 239 -9.76 -7.26 -5.14
C LYS A 239 -10.78 -6.42 -5.93
N MET A 240 -10.96 -5.16 -5.58
CA MET A 240 -11.85 -4.23 -6.29
C MET A 240 -11.09 -3.35 -7.31
N LEU A 241 -9.76 -3.36 -7.28
CA LEU A 241 -8.93 -2.63 -8.21
C LEU A 241 -8.65 -3.50 -9.45
N PRO A 242 -8.49 -2.91 -10.64
CA PRO A 242 -8.16 -3.63 -11.87
C PRO A 242 -6.67 -3.98 -11.94
N ASN A 243 -5.99 -4.17 -10.80
CA ASN A 243 -4.57 -4.48 -10.75
C ASN A 243 -4.41 -5.98 -10.60
N ASP A 244 -3.49 -6.54 -11.38
CA ASP A 244 -3.10 -7.94 -11.32
C ASP A 244 -1.58 -8.03 -11.18
N THR A 245 -1.13 -9.13 -10.62
CA THR A 245 0.29 -9.51 -10.52
C THR A 245 0.37 -11.01 -10.77
N ASP A 246 1.58 -11.56 -10.81
CA ASP A 246 1.76 -13.01 -10.91
C ASP A 246 1.01 -13.82 -9.84
N SER A 247 0.77 -13.22 -8.65
CA SER A 247 -0.07 -13.83 -7.60
C SER A 247 -1.54 -14.01 -8.01
N THR A 248 -2.06 -13.15 -8.90
CA THR A 248 -3.38 -13.33 -9.52
C THR A 248 -3.42 -14.64 -10.31
N ILE A 249 -2.41 -14.93 -11.13
CA ILE A 249 -2.37 -16.16 -11.93
C ILE A 249 -2.24 -17.41 -11.06
N LEU A 250 -1.40 -17.35 -10.03
CA LEU A 250 -1.30 -18.42 -9.01
C LEU A 250 -2.67 -18.72 -8.40
N ARG A 251 -3.42 -17.69 -8.02
CA ARG A 251 -4.75 -17.83 -7.42
C ARG A 251 -5.77 -18.33 -8.43
N GLU A 252 -5.95 -17.66 -9.56
CA GLU A 252 -7.07 -17.88 -10.48
C GLU A 252 -6.92 -19.14 -11.32
N GLU A 253 -5.71 -19.41 -11.82
CA GLU A 253 -5.46 -20.56 -12.67
C GLU A 253 -4.87 -21.74 -11.88
N GLY A 254 -4.02 -21.46 -10.89
CA GLY A 254 -3.32 -22.49 -10.13
C GLY A 254 -4.02 -22.95 -8.86
N ASN A 255 -4.99 -22.18 -8.36
CA ASN A 255 -5.56 -22.35 -7.01
C ASN A 255 -4.46 -22.44 -5.92
N ILE A 256 -3.37 -21.69 -6.09
CA ILE A 256 -2.25 -21.60 -5.17
C ILE A 256 -2.48 -20.37 -4.28
N ASP A 257 -2.42 -20.55 -2.97
CA ASP A 257 -2.49 -19.41 -2.03
C ASP A 257 -1.14 -18.70 -1.97
N SER A 258 -1.17 -17.37 -1.82
CA SER A 258 0.05 -16.57 -1.70
C SER A 258 -0.03 -15.48 -0.64
N PHE A 259 1.15 -15.10 -0.13
CA PHE A 259 1.39 -13.79 0.44
C PHE A 259 2.14 -12.95 -0.59
N PHE A 260 1.54 -11.85 -1.01
CA PHE A 260 2.14 -10.85 -1.88
C PHE A 260 2.61 -9.66 -1.05
N PHE A 261 3.84 -9.18 -1.29
CA PHE A 261 4.46 -8.09 -0.56
C PHE A 261 4.85 -6.95 -1.49
N ALA A 262 4.14 -5.82 -1.42
CA ALA A 262 4.44 -4.66 -2.26
C ALA A 262 4.47 -3.34 -1.49
N PHE A 263 5.45 -2.52 -1.84
CA PHE A 263 5.54 -1.12 -1.44
C PHE A 263 5.13 -0.23 -2.61
N ILE A 264 4.56 0.93 -2.29
CA ILE A 264 3.79 1.75 -3.24
C ILE A 264 4.04 3.26 -3.09
N ASP A 265 4.81 3.68 -2.10
CA ASP A 265 5.12 5.10 -1.95
C ASP A 265 6.09 5.52 -3.05
N ASP A 266 6.13 6.83 -3.34
CA ASP A 266 6.91 7.37 -4.46
C ASP A 266 6.50 6.72 -5.81
N HIS A 267 5.20 6.45 -5.98
CA HIS A 267 4.59 5.81 -7.16
C HIS A 267 4.91 6.53 -8.49
N TYR A 268 5.38 7.77 -8.47
CA TYR A 268 5.78 8.51 -9.66
C TYR A 268 7.03 7.94 -10.36
N ASP A 269 7.82 7.08 -9.69
CA ASP A 269 8.98 6.40 -10.28
C ASP A 269 8.59 5.14 -11.08
N TYR A 270 7.47 4.52 -10.72
CA TYR A 270 6.97 3.27 -11.31
C TYR A 270 6.80 3.39 -12.83
N HIS A 271 7.22 2.38 -13.61
CA HIS A 271 7.21 2.42 -15.08
C HIS A 271 7.84 3.71 -15.65
N THR A 272 8.98 4.14 -15.09
CA THR A 272 9.77 5.26 -15.65
C THR A 272 11.26 4.97 -15.55
N ALA A 273 12.09 5.77 -16.23
CA ALA A 273 13.54 5.74 -16.06
C ALA A 273 14.02 6.11 -14.63
N GLN A 274 13.12 6.57 -13.77
CA GLN A 274 13.40 6.85 -12.37
C GLN A 274 13.28 5.63 -11.47
N ASP A 275 12.71 4.51 -11.93
CA ASP A 275 12.83 3.24 -11.22
C ASP A 275 14.24 2.65 -11.43
N ASN A 276 15.20 3.23 -10.72
CA ASN A 276 16.62 2.96 -10.83
C ASN A 276 17.26 2.68 -9.46
N PHE A 277 18.52 2.27 -9.49
CA PHE A 277 19.24 1.84 -8.29
C PHE A 277 19.25 2.93 -7.22
N GLU A 278 19.44 4.19 -7.59
CA GLU A 278 19.58 5.32 -6.67
C GLU A 278 18.29 5.65 -5.94
N ASN A 279 17.14 5.51 -6.60
CA ASN A 279 15.83 5.90 -6.06
C ASN A 279 15.17 4.85 -5.16
N LEU A 280 15.54 3.57 -5.27
CA LEU A 280 15.00 2.53 -4.37
C LEU A 280 15.37 2.82 -2.90
N ASP A 281 14.36 3.03 -2.04
CA ASP A 281 14.54 3.17 -0.60
C ASP A 281 15.10 1.87 0.01
N ARG A 282 16.26 2.01 0.63
CA ARG A 282 16.98 0.88 1.25
C ARG A 282 16.23 0.31 2.44
N ASN A 283 15.48 1.12 3.19
CA ASN A 283 14.67 0.64 4.31
C ASN A 283 13.50 -0.22 3.84
N THR A 284 12.97 0.07 2.65
CA THR A 284 11.91 -0.72 2.01
C THR A 284 12.44 -2.09 1.57
N LEU A 285 13.65 -2.14 1.00
CA LEU A 285 14.32 -3.42 0.70
C LEU A 285 14.59 -4.23 1.99
N GLU A 286 15.08 -3.59 3.05
CA GLU A 286 15.23 -4.22 4.37
C GLU A 286 13.88 -4.73 4.91
N HIS A 287 12.78 -4.02 4.64
CA HIS A 287 11.44 -4.42 5.06
C HIS A 287 11.00 -5.73 4.39
N GLN A 288 11.19 -5.87 3.08
CA GLN A 288 10.93 -7.13 2.36
C GLN A 288 11.79 -8.28 2.90
N GLY A 289 13.08 -8.05 3.15
CA GLY A 289 13.95 -9.03 3.83
C GLY A 289 13.45 -9.43 5.22
N SER A 290 12.90 -8.47 5.98
CA SER A 290 12.31 -8.71 7.30
C SER A 290 11.01 -9.53 7.29
N TYR A 291 10.34 -9.62 6.13
CA TYR A 291 9.25 -10.58 5.90
C TYR A 291 9.81 -11.94 5.50
N LEU A 292 10.69 -11.99 4.49
CA LEU A 292 11.17 -13.23 3.92
C LEU A 292 11.80 -14.14 4.97
N MET A 293 12.73 -13.65 5.78
CA MET A 293 13.47 -14.49 6.72
C MET A 293 12.58 -15.26 7.72
N PRO A 294 11.68 -14.62 8.49
CA PRO A 294 10.79 -15.36 9.39
C PRO A 294 9.81 -16.27 8.66
N LEU A 295 9.25 -15.85 7.52
CA LEU A 295 8.28 -16.64 6.76
C LEU A 295 8.92 -17.86 6.12
N LEU A 296 10.10 -17.70 5.51
CA LEU A 296 10.89 -18.78 4.95
C LEU A 296 11.24 -19.81 6.02
N ASN A 297 11.75 -19.38 7.17
CA ASN A 297 12.08 -20.29 8.28
C ASN A 297 10.85 -21.06 8.80
N TYR A 298 9.70 -20.41 8.89
CA TYR A 298 8.47 -21.03 9.40
C TYR A 298 7.83 -21.98 8.36
N PHE A 299 7.60 -21.51 7.14
CA PHE A 299 6.88 -22.26 6.11
C PHE A 299 7.74 -23.32 5.41
N ALA A 300 9.07 -23.22 5.45
CA ALA A 300 9.94 -24.34 5.07
C ALA A 300 9.78 -25.56 6.00
N ASN A 301 9.19 -25.38 7.18
CA ASN A 301 9.09 -26.39 8.24
C ASN A 301 7.65 -26.66 8.73
N THR A 302 6.63 -26.09 8.08
CA THR A 302 5.21 -26.24 8.44
C THR A 302 4.50 -27.11 7.40
N ASP A 303 3.53 -27.94 7.79
CA ASP A 303 2.72 -28.67 6.81
C ASP A 303 1.91 -27.69 5.94
N LEU A 304 2.29 -27.56 4.67
CA LEU A 304 1.66 -26.64 3.73
C LEU A 304 0.33 -27.19 3.19
N SER A 305 0.01 -28.48 3.39
CA SER A 305 -1.25 -29.07 2.94
C SER A 305 -2.45 -28.61 3.77
N GLU A 306 -2.21 -28.12 4.99
CA GLU A 306 -3.24 -27.66 5.93
C GLU A 306 -3.52 -26.15 5.87
N LEU A 307 -2.97 -25.43 4.88
CA LEU A 307 -3.11 -23.97 4.77
C LEU A 307 -4.42 -23.50 4.14
N LYS A 308 -5.12 -24.36 3.39
CA LYS A 308 -6.43 -24.04 2.84
C LYS A 308 -7.46 -23.94 3.96
N SER A 309 -8.36 -22.96 3.87
CA SER A 309 -9.44 -22.78 4.83
C SER A 309 -10.73 -22.35 4.15
N ASN A 310 -11.86 -22.53 4.85
CA ASN A 310 -13.16 -21.97 4.49
C ASN A 310 -13.57 -20.83 5.44
N GLU A 311 -12.72 -20.50 6.42
CA GLU A 311 -12.97 -19.44 7.39
C GLU A 311 -12.15 -18.20 7.05
N ASP A 312 -12.79 -17.04 7.12
CA ASP A 312 -12.14 -15.75 7.00
C ASP A 312 -11.89 -15.11 8.36
N TYR A 313 -10.70 -14.55 8.53
CA TYR A 313 -10.29 -13.78 9.69
C TYR A 313 -10.20 -12.30 9.30
N VAL A 314 -10.67 -11.46 10.21
CA VAL A 314 -10.31 -10.04 10.25
C VAL A 314 -8.90 -9.98 10.80
N TYR A 315 -8.02 -9.20 10.17
CA TYR A 315 -6.67 -8.98 10.68
C TYR A 315 -6.21 -7.55 10.44
N VAL A 316 -5.37 -7.05 11.33
CA VAL A 316 -4.73 -5.73 11.23
C VAL A 316 -3.45 -5.71 12.05
N ASN A 317 -2.42 -5.03 11.57
CA ASN A 317 -1.21 -4.83 12.34
C ASN A 317 -1.43 -3.88 13.53
N PHE A 318 -0.68 -4.10 14.61
CA PHE A 318 -0.72 -3.28 15.80
C PHE A 318 0.67 -3.18 16.43
N PRO A 319 1.15 -1.99 16.83
CA PRO A 319 2.46 -1.86 17.46
C PRO A 319 2.63 -2.78 18.68
N PHE A 320 3.84 -3.33 18.88
CA PHE A 320 4.22 -4.29 19.94
C PHE A 320 3.57 -5.69 19.85
N ILE A 321 2.27 -5.77 19.58
CA ILE A 321 1.52 -7.04 19.41
C ILE A 321 1.75 -7.63 18.01
N ARG A 322 2.25 -6.82 17.08
CA ARG A 322 2.51 -7.11 15.66
C ARG A 322 1.21 -7.25 14.87
N MET A 323 0.36 -8.22 15.19
CA MET A 323 -0.91 -8.41 14.47
C MET A 323 -2.03 -8.92 15.36
N ILE A 324 -3.22 -8.34 15.20
CA ILE A 324 -4.47 -8.80 15.81
C ILE A 324 -5.24 -9.54 14.72
N SER A 325 -5.80 -10.71 15.05
CA SER A 325 -6.65 -11.46 14.12
C SER A 325 -7.77 -12.21 14.84
N TYR A 326 -8.97 -12.25 14.26
CA TYR A 326 -10.12 -12.98 14.80
C TYR A 326 -11.12 -13.39 13.70
N PRO A 327 -11.95 -14.43 13.89
CA PRO A 327 -12.88 -14.91 12.87
C PRO A 327 -13.95 -13.87 12.46
N PHE A 328 -14.36 -13.89 11.19
CA PHE A 328 -15.48 -13.09 10.68
C PHE A 328 -16.80 -13.33 11.45
N LEU A 329 -16.95 -14.51 12.04
CA LEU A 329 -18.08 -14.85 12.91
C LEU A 329 -18.22 -13.90 14.12
N TRP A 330 -17.15 -13.24 14.54
CA TRP A 330 -17.19 -12.31 15.68
C TRP A 330 -17.71 -10.92 15.31
N ILE A 331 -17.82 -10.58 14.02
CA ILE A 331 -18.21 -9.24 13.55
C ILE A 331 -19.58 -8.85 14.12
N TRP A 332 -20.61 -9.67 13.91
CA TRP A 332 -21.97 -9.39 14.38
C TRP A 332 -22.09 -9.41 15.91
N PRO A 333 -21.57 -10.43 16.64
CA PRO A 333 -21.55 -10.41 18.11
C PRO A 333 -20.88 -9.16 18.69
N MET A 334 -19.70 -8.78 18.19
CA MET A 334 -18.99 -7.58 18.65
C MET A 334 -19.80 -6.30 18.39
N LEU A 335 -20.41 -6.18 17.21
CA LEU A 335 -21.26 -5.04 16.88
C LEU A 335 -22.50 -4.95 17.78
N ILE A 336 -23.20 -6.07 18.00
CA ILE A 336 -24.39 -6.12 18.88
C ILE A 336 -24.00 -5.71 20.31
N VAL A 337 -22.89 -6.25 20.83
CA VAL A 337 -22.39 -5.90 22.17
C VAL A 337 -22.04 -4.41 22.24
N ALA A 338 -21.38 -3.84 21.24
CA ALA A 338 -21.08 -2.41 21.20
C ALA A 338 -22.35 -1.54 21.20
N ILE A 339 -23.38 -1.92 20.43
CA ILE A 339 -24.68 -1.23 20.40
C ILE A 339 -25.37 -1.30 21.77
N VAL A 340 -25.42 -2.48 22.38
CA VAL A 340 -26.04 -2.66 23.70
C VAL A 340 -25.31 -1.84 24.76
N ILE A 341 -23.97 -1.89 24.80
CA ILE A 341 -23.17 -1.08 25.73
C ILE A 341 -23.44 0.41 25.50
N PHE A 342 -23.46 0.87 24.25
CA PHE A 342 -23.73 2.27 23.92
C PHE A 342 -25.09 2.73 24.43
N ILE A 343 -26.15 1.95 24.20
CA ILE A 343 -27.50 2.24 24.67
C ILE A 343 -27.54 2.28 26.20
N VAL A 344 -26.95 1.27 26.88
CA VAL A 344 -26.87 1.21 28.34
C VAL A 344 -26.13 2.42 28.91
N LEU A 345 -25.01 2.84 28.31
CA LEU A 345 -24.25 4.01 28.75
C LEU A 345 -25.02 5.31 28.54
N ILE A 346 -25.80 5.45 27.47
CA ILE A 346 -26.70 6.61 27.30
C ILE A 346 -27.72 6.65 28.43
N PHE A 347 -28.44 5.55 28.69
CA PHE A 347 -29.44 5.51 29.77
C PHE A 347 -28.81 5.78 31.15
N TYR A 348 -27.66 5.16 31.42
CA TYR A 348 -26.93 5.36 32.67
C TYR A 348 -26.46 6.81 32.82
N GLY A 349 -25.85 7.40 31.78
CA GLY A 349 -25.39 8.79 31.82
C GLY A 349 -26.52 9.80 31.97
N VAL A 350 -27.70 9.53 31.41
CA VAL A 350 -28.91 10.35 31.60
C VAL A 350 -29.43 10.20 33.04
N LYS A 351 -29.46 8.98 33.58
CA LYS A 351 -29.86 8.71 34.97
C LYS A 351 -28.96 9.43 35.98
N GLU A 352 -27.65 9.40 35.75
CA GLU A 352 -26.65 10.11 36.57
C GLU A 352 -26.61 11.62 36.29
N LYS A 353 -27.49 12.14 35.41
CA LYS A 353 -27.61 13.56 35.02
C LYS A 353 -26.33 14.16 34.40
N VAL A 354 -25.39 13.33 33.98
CA VAL A 354 -24.17 13.75 33.26
C VAL A 354 -24.48 13.99 31.78
N LEU A 355 -25.34 13.16 31.18
CA LEU A 355 -25.81 13.32 29.81
C LEU A 355 -27.15 14.07 29.78
N VAL A 356 -27.16 15.24 29.15
CA VAL A 356 -28.40 16.01 28.93
C VAL A 356 -29.05 15.62 27.60
N VAL A 357 -30.26 15.05 27.64
CA VAL A 357 -30.98 14.52 26.45
C VAL A 357 -31.13 15.56 25.34
N ARG A 358 -31.50 16.80 25.69
CA ARG A 358 -31.65 17.91 24.72
C ARG A 358 -30.34 18.24 24.00
N ASP A 359 -29.21 17.96 24.63
CA ASP A 359 -27.88 18.29 24.12
C ASP A 359 -27.20 17.10 23.43
N LEU A 360 -27.77 15.89 23.47
CA LEU A 360 -27.25 14.72 22.74
C LEU A 360 -27.19 14.99 21.23
N GLY A 361 -28.26 15.58 20.67
CA GLY A 361 -28.31 15.94 19.25
C GLY A 361 -27.36 17.07 18.85
N ARG A 362 -26.97 17.93 19.80
CA ARG A 362 -26.08 19.07 19.49
C ARG A 362 -24.65 18.65 19.15
N GLY A 363 -24.21 17.47 19.60
CA GLY A 363 -22.92 16.91 19.24
C GLY A 363 -22.78 16.58 17.74
N PHE A 364 -23.89 16.32 17.05
CA PHE A 364 -23.88 16.04 15.61
C PHE A 364 -23.55 17.27 14.77
N ILE A 365 -23.89 18.47 15.24
CA ILE A 365 -23.67 19.71 14.50
C ILE A 365 -22.19 19.93 14.20
N PRO A 366 -21.27 20.01 15.19
CA PRO A 366 -19.86 20.22 14.89
C PRO A 366 -19.22 19.04 14.14
N LEU A 367 -19.67 17.80 14.37
CA LEU A 367 -19.16 16.63 13.68
C LEU A 367 -19.50 16.64 12.19
N LEU A 368 -20.79 16.71 11.85
CA LEU A 368 -21.27 16.70 10.46
C LEU A 368 -20.80 17.94 9.71
N PHE A 369 -20.79 19.11 10.36
CA PHE A 369 -20.25 20.32 9.77
C PHE A 369 -18.76 20.17 9.44
N SER A 370 -17.96 19.59 10.34
CA SER A 370 -16.53 19.35 10.07
C SER A 370 -16.33 18.35 8.94
N LEU A 371 -17.11 17.25 8.88
CA LEU A 371 -17.04 16.26 7.80
C LEU A 371 -17.34 16.90 6.44
N ILE A 372 -18.44 17.67 6.34
CA ILE A 372 -18.84 18.33 5.11
C ILE A 372 -17.78 19.36 4.70
N VAL A 373 -17.39 20.27 5.60
CA VAL A 373 -16.45 21.35 5.26
C VAL A 373 -15.08 20.79 4.89
N CYS A 374 -14.51 19.87 5.68
CA CYS A 374 -13.19 19.30 5.39
C CYS A 374 -13.21 18.45 4.10
N GLY A 375 -14.30 17.72 3.86
CA GLY A 375 -14.48 16.93 2.64
C GLY A 375 -14.55 17.82 1.40
N LEU A 376 -15.40 18.86 1.41
CA LEU A 376 -15.53 19.81 0.30
C LEU A 376 -14.24 20.61 0.07
N LEU A 377 -13.59 21.09 1.14
CA LEU A 377 -12.31 21.81 1.03
C LEU A 377 -11.22 20.94 0.40
N SER A 378 -11.17 19.65 0.72
CA SER A 378 -10.15 18.76 0.18
C SER A 378 -10.43 18.37 -1.26
N TYR A 379 -11.69 18.05 -1.59
CA TYR A 379 -12.10 17.73 -2.95
C TYR A 379 -11.90 18.92 -3.90
N PHE A 380 -12.54 20.06 -3.62
CA PHE A 380 -12.42 21.24 -4.47
C PHE A 380 -11.04 21.91 -4.36
N GLY A 381 -10.34 21.74 -3.25
CA GLY A 381 -8.97 22.20 -3.08
C GLY A 381 -8.02 21.47 -4.03
N TRP A 382 -8.14 20.15 -4.17
CA TRP A 382 -7.36 19.38 -5.14
C TRP A 382 -7.70 19.76 -6.59
N GLU A 383 -8.98 19.90 -6.93
CA GLU A 383 -9.41 20.38 -8.26
C GLU A 383 -8.87 21.78 -8.59
N LEU A 384 -8.81 22.67 -7.59
CA LEU A 384 -8.20 23.98 -7.76
C LEU A 384 -6.69 23.88 -7.98
N LEU A 385 -6.00 22.99 -7.24
CA LEU A 385 -4.56 22.76 -7.40
C LEU A 385 -4.23 22.27 -8.81
N LEU A 386 -5.01 21.34 -9.38
CA LEU A 386 -4.81 20.88 -10.76
C LEU A 386 -5.00 21.99 -11.79
N LYS A 387 -5.82 23.01 -11.50
CA LYS A 387 -5.96 24.20 -12.37
C LYS A 387 -4.81 25.19 -12.20
N LEU A 388 -4.26 25.31 -10.99
CA LEU A 388 -3.11 26.18 -10.70
C LEU A 388 -1.80 25.57 -11.22
N TYR A 389 -1.69 24.25 -11.21
CA TYR A 389 -0.52 23.48 -11.63
C TYR A 389 -0.94 22.45 -12.69
N PRO A 390 -1.29 22.89 -13.91
CA PRO A 390 -1.84 22.01 -14.95
C PRO A 390 -0.88 20.88 -15.34
N HIS A 391 0.43 21.08 -15.20
CA HIS A 391 1.46 20.09 -15.48
C HIS A 391 1.45 18.87 -14.56
N TYR A 392 0.75 18.91 -13.42
CA TYR A 392 0.52 17.71 -12.61
C TYR A 392 -0.28 16.64 -13.36
N ASN A 393 -1.10 17.02 -14.35
CA ASN A 393 -1.84 16.06 -15.17
C ASN A 393 -0.92 15.24 -16.09
N GLU A 394 0.33 15.65 -16.30
CA GLU A 394 1.33 14.85 -17.04
C GLU A 394 1.77 13.61 -16.24
N ILE A 395 1.57 13.60 -14.91
CA ILE A 395 1.93 12.47 -14.04
C ILE A 395 0.78 11.45 -14.02
N GLN A 396 0.85 10.45 -14.89
CA GLN A 396 -0.19 9.43 -15.12
C GLN A 396 -0.60 8.67 -13.83
N HIS A 397 0.35 8.50 -12.92
CA HIS A 397 0.14 7.84 -11.62
C HIS A 397 -0.89 8.54 -10.71
N GLY A 398 -1.20 9.82 -10.97
CA GLY A 398 -2.12 10.59 -10.13
C GLY A 398 -1.56 10.93 -8.74
N PHE A 399 -0.25 10.79 -8.55
CA PHE A 399 0.47 11.13 -7.33
C PHE A 399 1.71 11.97 -7.68
N THR A 400 1.76 13.20 -7.20
CA THR A 400 2.83 14.16 -7.54
C THR A 400 4.03 14.00 -6.60
N TYR A 401 5.21 14.51 -6.99
CA TYR A 401 6.43 14.51 -6.15
C TYR A 401 6.23 15.16 -4.77
N ASN A 402 5.37 16.18 -4.69
CA ASN A 402 5.01 16.86 -3.44
C ASN A 402 3.71 16.32 -2.82
N GLY A 403 3.22 15.15 -3.26
CA GLY A 403 1.96 14.54 -2.85
C GLY A 403 1.87 14.32 -1.34
N LEU A 404 2.91 13.78 -0.70
CA LEU A 404 2.97 13.64 0.77
C LEU A 404 2.84 14.99 1.49
N THR A 405 3.39 16.06 0.92
CA THR A 405 3.25 17.42 1.47
C THR A 405 1.81 17.93 1.33
N TYR A 406 1.12 17.62 0.23
CA TYR A 406 -0.30 17.93 0.07
C TYR A 406 -1.20 17.13 1.03
N ILE A 407 -0.92 15.85 1.27
CA ILE A 407 -1.64 15.05 2.29
C ILE A 407 -1.49 15.75 3.65
N ALA A 408 -0.26 16.08 4.06
CA ALA A 408 -0.01 16.78 5.31
C ALA A 408 -0.73 18.14 5.38
N PHE A 409 -0.76 18.89 4.27
CA PHE A 409 -1.46 20.17 4.16
C PHE A 409 -2.96 20.01 4.43
N PHE A 410 -3.64 19.10 3.72
CA PHE A 410 -5.08 18.89 3.88
C PHE A 410 -5.44 18.29 5.24
N VAL A 411 -4.58 17.44 5.81
CA VAL A 411 -4.74 16.93 7.18
C VAL A 411 -4.61 18.07 8.21
N ALA A 412 -3.57 18.91 8.11
CA ALA A 412 -3.39 20.06 9.00
C ALA A 412 -4.56 21.05 8.88
N LEU A 413 -5.03 21.33 7.66
CA LEU A 413 -6.20 22.14 7.40
C LEU A 413 -7.46 21.55 8.06
N SER A 414 -7.69 20.25 7.89
CA SER A 414 -8.84 19.54 8.47
C SER A 414 -8.82 19.54 10.00
N ILE A 415 -7.65 19.35 10.62
CA ILE A 415 -7.46 19.47 12.07
C ILE A 415 -7.78 20.90 12.52
N GLY A 416 -7.26 21.91 11.82
CA GLY A 416 -7.52 23.32 12.12
C GLY A 416 -9.00 23.69 12.05
N VAL A 417 -9.69 23.31 10.97
CA VAL A 417 -11.13 23.51 10.79
C VAL A 417 -11.91 22.83 11.92
N THR A 418 -11.62 21.55 12.18
CA THR A 418 -12.35 20.77 13.20
C THR A 418 -12.16 21.35 14.59
N LEU A 419 -10.93 21.73 14.97
CA LEU A 419 -10.64 22.39 16.25
C LEU A 419 -11.39 23.72 16.39
N LEU A 420 -11.43 24.54 15.33
CA LEU A 420 -12.14 25.82 15.31
C LEU A 420 -13.65 25.62 15.44
N VAL A 421 -14.21 24.65 14.73
CA VAL A 421 -15.63 24.28 14.76
C VAL A 421 -16.03 23.84 16.16
N TYR A 422 -15.30 22.89 16.77
CA TYR A 422 -15.56 22.45 18.14
C TYR A 422 -15.33 23.57 19.18
N HIS A 423 -14.43 24.51 18.93
CA HIS A 423 -14.27 25.71 19.76
C HIS A 423 -15.43 26.69 19.62
N LYS A 424 -16.03 26.84 18.43
CA LYS A 424 -17.13 27.78 18.16
C LYS A 424 -18.47 27.25 18.66
N PHE A 425 -18.80 26.00 18.35
CA PHE A 425 -20.07 25.38 18.74
C PHE A 425 -20.12 25.00 20.22
N LYS A 426 -18.96 24.76 20.86
CA LYS A 426 -18.83 24.45 22.30
C LYS A 426 -19.90 23.46 22.79
N PRO A 427 -19.89 22.20 22.32
CA PRO A 427 -20.85 21.20 22.80
C PRO A 427 -20.82 21.12 24.33
N GLN A 428 -22.00 20.99 24.95
CA GLN A 428 -22.12 21.01 26.40
C GLN A 428 -21.56 19.73 27.02
N GLY A 429 -20.32 19.79 27.52
CA GLY A 429 -19.66 18.66 28.17
C GLY A 429 -19.01 17.68 27.19
N VAL A 430 -17.91 17.08 27.63
CA VAL A 430 -17.11 16.14 26.81
C VAL A 430 -17.87 14.83 26.57
N ALA A 431 -18.62 14.35 27.58
CA ALA A 431 -19.43 13.14 27.47
C ALA A 431 -20.52 13.26 26.38
N ASN A 432 -21.33 14.34 26.40
CA ASN A 432 -22.32 14.61 25.34
C ASN A 432 -21.68 14.76 23.96
N ALA A 433 -20.52 15.43 23.87
CA ALA A 433 -19.83 15.64 22.60
C ALA A 433 -19.35 14.33 21.95
N LEU A 434 -19.07 13.29 22.75
CA LEU A 434 -18.60 11.99 22.29
C LEU A 434 -19.72 11.08 21.75
N ILE A 435 -20.97 11.34 22.10
CA ILE A 435 -22.11 10.51 21.68
C ILE A 435 -22.26 10.49 20.15
N ALA A 436 -22.15 11.65 19.50
CA ALA A 436 -22.32 11.74 18.04
C ALA A 436 -21.21 10.99 17.27
N PRO A 437 -19.90 11.14 17.60
CA PRO A 437 -18.86 10.31 17.00
C PRO A 437 -19.05 8.81 17.24
N LEU A 438 -19.40 8.38 18.45
CA LEU A 438 -19.61 6.95 18.73
C LEU A 438 -20.80 6.39 17.95
N PHE A 439 -21.91 7.14 17.89
CA PHE A 439 -23.06 6.77 17.07
C PHE A 439 -22.66 6.63 15.59
N LEU A 440 -21.96 7.62 15.03
CA LEU A 440 -21.53 7.58 13.64
C LEU A 440 -20.59 6.39 13.38
N TRP A 441 -19.64 6.12 14.28
CA TRP A 441 -18.77 4.95 14.17
C TRP A 441 -19.53 3.63 14.28
N ILE A 442 -20.57 3.53 15.11
CA ILE A 442 -21.45 2.35 15.14
C ILE A 442 -22.18 2.18 13.81
N VAL A 443 -22.71 3.27 13.22
CA VAL A 443 -23.34 3.23 11.89
C VAL A 443 -22.33 2.80 10.81
N ILE A 444 -21.12 3.33 10.83
CA ILE A 444 -20.02 2.90 9.94
C ILE A 444 -19.74 1.41 10.13
N ASN A 445 -19.69 0.91 11.37
CA ASN A 445 -19.45 -0.50 11.64
C ASN A 445 -20.62 -1.40 11.21
N ILE A 446 -21.87 -0.91 11.22
CA ILE A 446 -23.02 -1.61 10.61
C ILE A 446 -22.80 -1.76 9.10
N LEU A 447 -22.43 -0.67 8.40
CA LEU A 447 -22.15 -0.70 6.97
C LEU A 447 -20.98 -1.62 6.63
N ILE A 448 -19.93 -1.61 7.46
CA ILE A 448 -18.77 -2.50 7.34
C ILE A 448 -19.18 -3.97 7.50
N ALA A 449 -20.01 -4.31 8.49
CA ALA A 449 -20.47 -5.67 8.72
C ALA A 449 -21.27 -6.24 7.52
N ILE A 450 -21.93 -5.37 6.77
CA ILE A 450 -22.75 -5.73 5.59
C ILE A 450 -21.89 -5.78 4.32
N TYR A 451 -21.15 -4.70 4.03
CA TYR A 451 -20.55 -4.46 2.71
C TYR A 451 -19.04 -4.67 2.65
N LEU A 452 -18.32 -4.50 3.76
CA LEU A 452 -16.85 -4.46 3.76
C LEU A 452 -16.27 -5.13 5.01
N LYS A 453 -16.57 -6.41 5.21
CA LYS A 453 -16.21 -7.18 6.41
C LYS A 453 -14.71 -7.14 6.75
N GLY A 454 -13.84 -6.97 5.74
CA GLY A 454 -12.41 -6.79 5.94
C GLY A 454 -12.02 -5.57 6.78
N ALA A 455 -12.89 -4.55 6.90
CA ALA A 455 -12.68 -3.37 7.74
C ALA A 455 -13.21 -3.54 9.18
N ALA A 456 -13.73 -4.70 9.55
CA ALA A 456 -14.46 -4.89 10.82
C ALA A 456 -13.59 -4.70 12.09
N TYR A 457 -12.27 -4.57 11.96
CA TYR A 457 -11.39 -4.15 13.06
C TYR A 457 -11.64 -2.69 13.50
N PHE A 458 -12.39 -1.89 12.73
CA PHE A 458 -12.84 -0.55 13.12
C PHE A 458 -13.75 -0.55 14.35
N ILE A 459 -14.26 -1.71 14.77
CA ILE A 459 -15.02 -1.84 16.01
C ILE A 459 -14.11 -1.72 17.26
N ILE A 460 -12.81 -2.02 17.13
CA ILE A 460 -11.87 -1.99 18.25
C ILE A 460 -11.79 -0.57 18.85
N PRO A 461 -11.50 0.51 18.08
CA PRO A 461 -11.56 1.88 18.60
C PRO A 461 -12.91 2.26 19.23
N VAL A 462 -14.03 1.72 18.74
CA VAL A 462 -15.37 1.99 19.29
C VAL A 462 -15.49 1.45 20.71
N PHE A 463 -15.03 0.23 20.98
CA PHE A 463 -15.03 -0.32 22.35
C PHE A 463 -14.24 0.54 23.33
N PHE A 464 -13.06 1.02 22.93
CA PHE A 464 -12.28 1.92 23.78
C PHE A 464 -12.91 3.31 23.91
N GLY A 465 -13.61 3.79 22.89
CA GLY A 465 -14.45 4.97 22.97
C GLY A 465 -15.63 4.80 23.94
N LEU A 466 -16.26 3.63 23.99
CA LEU A 466 -17.31 3.29 24.97
C LEU A 466 -16.75 3.21 26.39
N LEU A 467 -15.54 2.65 26.58
CA LEU A 467 -14.84 2.70 27.87
C LEU A 467 -14.56 4.14 28.30
N SER A 468 -14.12 4.99 27.37
CA SER A 468 -13.92 6.42 27.63
C SER A 468 -15.22 7.11 28.03
N LEU A 469 -16.33 6.81 27.35
CA LEU A 469 -17.66 7.33 27.70
C LEU A 469 -18.08 6.90 29.11
N TRP A 470 -17.88 5.63 29.48
CA TRP A 470 -18.18 5.13 30.82
C TRP A 470 -17.41 5.90 31.90
N VAL A 471 -16.10 6.13 31.71
CA VAL A 471 -15.30 6.91 32.65
C VAL A 471 -15.79 8.36 32.71
N LEU A 472 -16.11 8.98 31.58
CA LEU A 472 -16.64 10.34 31.51
C LEU A 472 -18.00 10.50 32.21
N ILE A 473 -18.82 9.45 32.23
CA ILE A 473 -20.08 9.44 33.00
C ILE A 473 -19.80 9.35 34.51
N ARG A 474 -18.80 8.57 34.92
CA ARG A 474 -18.49 8.36 36.35
C ARG A 474 -17.60 9.44 36.97
N GLN A 475 -16.88 10.19 36.15
CA GLN A 475 -15.87 11.14 36.60
C GLN A 475 -16.00 12.44 35.81
N GLU A 476 -16.29 13.55 36.49
CA GLU A 476 -16.37 14.88 35.83
C GLU A 476 -15.05 15.30 35.19
N LYS A 477 -13.92 14.93 35.82
CA LYS A 477 -12.55 15.28 35.38
C LYS A 477 -11.66 14.03 35.41
N PRO A 478 -11.79 13.14 34.41
CA PRO A 478 -11.00 11.93 34.37
C PRO A 478 -9.51 12.24 34.15
N ASN A 479 -8.66 11.28 34.50
CA ASN A 479 -7.24 11.38 34.18
C ASN A 479 -7.05 11.38 32.65
N VAL A 480 -6.54 12.49 32.10
CA VAL A 480 -6.31 12.63 30.66
C VAL A 480 -5.36 11.58 30.08
N PHE A 481 -4.43 11.04 30.89
CA PHE A 481 -3.52 9.97 30.46
C PHE A 481 -4.24 8.63 30.33
N LEU A 482 -5.26 8.37 31.15
CA LEU A 482 -6.13 7.21 30.98
C LEU A 482 -6.99 7.35 29.72
N MET A 483 -7.54 8.54 29.48
CA MET A 483 -8.29 8.81 28.24
C MET A 483 -7.40 8.67 27.00
N LEU A 484 -6.12 9.09 27.11
CA LEU A 484 -5.15 8.91 26.04
C LEU A 484 -4.80 7.45 25.80
N LEU A 485 -4.66 6.64 26.87
CA LEU A 485 -4.46 5.20 26.75
C LEU A 485 -5.61 4.54 25.99
N PHE A 486 -6.86 4.92 26.28
CA PHE A 486 -8.02 4.42 25.52
C PHE A 486 -8.07 4.95 24.07
N ALA A 487 -7.44 6.08 23.76
CA ALA A 487 -7.33 6.57 22.40
C ALA A 487 -6.25 5.86 21.56
N VAL A 488 -5.30 5.14 22.18
CA VAL A 488 -4.18 4.48 21.48
C VAL A 488 -4.65 3.59 20.32
N PRO A 489 -5.66 2.71 20.47
CA PRO A 489 -6.12 1.88 19.36
C PRO A 489 -6.69 2.68 18.19
N ALA A 490 -7.37 3.80 18.45
CA ALA A 490 -7.84 4.68 17.38
C ALA A 490 -6.67 5.30 16.60
N LEU A 491 -5.64 5.77 17.31
CA LEU A 491 -4.45 6.37 16.69
C LEU A 491 -3.69 5.34 15.84
N PHE A 492 -3.37 4.17 16.41
CA PHE A 492 -2.56 3.16 15.73
C PHE A 492 -3.26 2.50 14.55
N LEU A 493 -4.59 2.36 14.59
CA LEU A 493 -5.35 1.73 13.51
C LEU A 493 -5.78 2.72 12.43
N LEU A 494 -6.11 3.97 12.77
CA LEU A 494 -6.71 4.92 11.83
C LEU A 494 -5.74 5.97 11.30
N ALA A 495 -4.70 6.36 12.06
CA ALA A 495 -3.76 7.37 11.58
C ALA A 495 -2.98 6.92 10.33
N PRO A 496 -2.46 5.68 10.24
CA PRO A 496 -1.84 5.19 9.01
C PRO A 496 -2.77 5.20 7.79
N LEU A 497 -4.07 4.95 8.00
CA LEU A 497 -5.06 4.94 6.91
C LEU A 497 -5.28 6.32 6.29
N ILE A 498 -5.00 7.41 7.02
CA ILE A 498 -5.16 8.78 6.52
C ILE A 498 -4.24 9.03 5.31
N GLN A 499 -3.01 8.51 5.30
CA GLN A 499 -2.09 8.64 4.17
C GLN A 499 -2.21 7.50 3.16
N PHE A 500 -2.61 6.31 3.62
CA PHE A 500 -2.62 5.11 2.80
C PHE A 500 -3.51 5.24 1.54
N PHE A 501 -4.70 5.82 1.69
CA PHE A 501 -5.64 5.96 0.56
C PHE A 501 -5.12 6.86 -0.56
N PRO A 502 -4.65 8.11 -0.33
CA PRO A 502 -4.06 8.90 -1.40
C PRO A 502 -2.82 8.29 -2.03
N ILE A 503 -1.99 7.58 -1.27
CA ILE A 503 -0.79 6.92 -1.83
C ILE A 503 -1.23 5.80 -2.79
N GLY A 504 -2.14 4.91 -2.36
CA GLY A 504 -2.55 3.76 -3.18
C GLY A 504 -3.54 4.07 -4.31
N LEU A 505 -4.34 5.13 -4.17
CA LEU A 505 -5.44 5.46 -5.10
C LEU A 505 -5.29 6.83 -5.79
N GLY A 506 -4.17 7.52 -5.55
CA GLY A 506 -3.88 8.86 -6.07
C GLY A 506 -4.44 10.01 -5.23
N LEU A 507 -3.92 11.22 -5.47
CA LEU A 507 -4.25 12.43 -4.69
C LEU A 507 -5.71 12.89 -4.83
N LYS A 508 -6.46 12.36 -5.81
CA LYS A 508 -7.93 12.51 -5.84
C LYS A 508 -8.62 12.00 -4.56
N MET A 509 -7.97 11.08 -3.83
CA MET A 509 -8.47 10.53 -2.56
C MET A 509 -8.10 11.35 -1.32
N LEU A 510 -7.59 12.58 -1.47
CA LEU A 510 -7.36 13.52 -0.35
C LEU A 510 -8.63 13.79 0.48
N ILE A 511 -9.82 13.70 -0.14
CA ILE A 511 -11.10 13.72 0.57
C ILE A 511 -11.17 12.62 1.65
N GLY A 512 -10.66 11.42 1.35
CA GLY A 512 -10.59 10.30 2.31
C GLY A 512 -9.73 10.67 3.52
N SER A 513 -8.54 11.23 3.31
CA SER A 513 -7.66 11.70 4.38
C SER A 513 -8.35 12.71 5.30
N ALA A 514 -9.06 13.67 4.72
CA ALA A 514 -9.79 14.68 5.47
C ALA A 514 -10.93 14.09 6.31
N LEU A 515 -11.74 13.19 5.72
CA LEU A 515 -12.84 12.54 6.43
C LEU A 515 -12.34 11.65 7.57
N PHE A 516 -11.32 10.81 7.32
CA PHE A 516 -10.71 9.98 8.37
C PHE A 516 -10.06 10.82 9.48
N THR A 517 -9.48 11.98 9.15
CA THR A 517 -8.96 12.92 10.14
C THR A 517 -10.06 13.41 11.09
N VAL A 518 -11.23 13.80 10.56
CA VAL A 518 -12.37 14.25 11.37
C VAL A 518 -12.97 13.10 12.20
N LEU A 519 -13.10 11.91 11.61
CA LEU A 519 -13.61 10.72 12.31
C LEU A 519 -12.70 10.28 13.46
N LEU A 520 -11.38 10.30 13.24
CA LEU A 520 -10.38 10.04 14.27
C LEU A 520 -10.43 11.14 15.35
N PHE A 521 -10.53 12.41 14.97
CA PHE A 521 -10.69 13.52 15.92
C PHE A 521 -11.90 13.29 16.84
N GLY A 522 -13.01 12.77 16.31
CA GLY A 522 -14.21 12.42 17.08
C GLY A 522 -13.93 11.41 18.21
N LEU A 523 -13.11 10.39 17.95
CA LEU A 523 -12.68 9.42 18.97
C LEU A 523 -11.67 9.99 19.97
N LEU A 524 -11.00 11.10 19.61
CA LEU A 524 -10.04 11.82 20.47
C LEU A 524 -10.69 12.89 21.36
N ILE A 525 -12.00 13.11 21.26
CA ILE A 525 -12.76 14.02 22.13
C ILE A 525 -12.51 13.78 23.64
N PRO A 526 -12.39 12.54 24.15
CA PRO A 526 -12.10 12.30 25.57
C PRO A 526 -10.78 12.92 26.05
N VAL A 527 -9.86 13.22 25.14
CA VAL A 527 -8.57 13.86 25.42
C VAL A 527 -8.65 15.35 25.06
N ILE A 528 -8.94 15.66 23.80
CA ILE A 528 -8.89 17.02 23.25
C ILE A 528 -10.04 17.89 23.79
N GLY A 529 -11.16 17.28 24.14
CA GLY A 529 -12.34 17.95 24.71
C GLY A 529 -12.02 18.78 25.95
N PHE A 530 -11.02 18.38 26.75
CA PHE A 530 -10.59 19.10 27.95
C PHE A 530 -9.60 20.24 27.70
N TYR A 531 -9.10 20.42 26.47
CA TYR A 531 -8.12 21.47 26.20
C TYR A 531 -8.77 22.85 26.15
N SER A 532 -8.35 23.80 26.99
CA SER A 532 -8.87 25.18 26.95
C SER A 532 -8.40 25.99 25.73
N TRP A 533 -7.35 25.52 25.06
CA TRP A 533 -6.54 26.23 24.06
C TRP A 533 -6.78 25.71 22.63
N LYS A 534 -7.94 25.09 22.36
CA LYS A 534 -8.34 24.57 21.03
C LYS A 534 -8.21 25.62 19.93
N LYS A 535 -8.59 26.88 20.21
CA LYS A 535 -8.46 28.00 19.26
C LYS A 535 -6.99 28.26 18.89
N GLY A 536 -6.08 28.21 19.86
CA GLY A 536 -4.65 28.36 19.62
C GLY A 536 -4.10 27.20 18.80
N LEU A 537 -4.50 25.96 19.11
CA LEU A 537 -4.15 24.79 18.30
C LEU A 537 -4.70 24.89 16.87
N ALA A 538 -5.93 25.38 16.70
CA ALA A 538 -6.49 25.59 15.36
C ALA A 538 -5.64 26.57 14.53
N TYR A 539 -5.25 27.71 15.10
CA TYR A 539 -4.37 28.67 14.41
C TYR A 539 -2.97 28.11 14.15
N LEU A 540 -2.42 27.31 15.07
CA LEU A 540 -1.15 26.63 14.84
C LEU A 540 -1.25 25.63 13.69
N SER A 541 -2.35 24.86 13.62
CA SER A 541 -2.62 23.94 12.51
C SER A 541 -2.79 24.67 11.18
N PHE A 542 -3.48 25.82 11.15
CA PHE A 542 -3.57 26.64 9.94
C PHE A 542 -2.23 27.24 9.53
N LEU A 543 -1.43 27.74 10.48
CA LEU A 543 -0.09 28.23 10.21
C LEU A 543 0.79 27.12 9.62
N PHE A 544 0.73 25.92 10.20
CA PHE A 544 1.45 24.76 9.69
C PHE A 544 0.95 24.35 8.29
N ALA A 545 -0.36 24.38 8.04
CA ALA A 545 -0.91 24.16 6.71
C ALA A 545 -0.39 25.19 5.70
N ILE A 546 -0.33 26.47 6.05
CA ILE A 546 0.24 27.51 5.19
C ILE A 546 1.71 27.21 4.86
N VAL A 547 2.52 26.83 5.84
CA VAL A 547 3.93 26.43 5.62
C VAL A 547 4.02 25.23 4.67
N LEU A 548 3.18 24.21 4.86
CA LEU A 548 3.14 23.04 3.98
C LEU A 548 2.70 23.40 2.56
N PHE A 549 1.74 24.29 2.39
CA PHE A 549 1.31 24.78 1.08
C PHE A 549 2.45 25.51 0.36
N PHE A 550 3.17 26.40 1.04
CA PHE A 550 4.33 27.06 0.46
C PHE A 550 5.46 26.08 0.13
N LYS A 551 5.69 25.06 0.96
CA LYS A 551 6.64 23.98 0.65
C LYS A 551 6.22 23.21 -0.61
N ALA A 552 4.94 22.84 -0.72
CA ALA A 552 4.42 22.16 -1.89
C ALA A 552 4.54 23.03 -3.15
N HIS A 553 4.21 24.33 -3.05
CA HIS A 553 4.39 25.29 -4.14
C HIS A 553 5.86 25.43 -4.55
N ALA A 554 6.79 25.56 -3.61
CA ALA A 554 8.22 25.66 -3.91
C ALA A 554 8.80 24.40 -4.60
N THR A 555 8.06 23.30 -4.60
CA THR A 555 8.44 22.01 -5.21
C THR A 555 7.44 21.59 -6.29
N SER A 556 6.60 22.50 -6.79
CA SER A 556 5.58 22.18 -7.80
C SER A 556 6.17 21.93 -9.17
N ASP A 557 7.24 22.63 -9.52
CA ASP A 557 7.79 22.59 -10.87
C ASP A 557 8.74 21.40 -11.05
N PHE A 558 8.75 20.90 -12.29
CA PHE A 558 9.70 19.90 -12.73
C PHE A 558 11.12 20.48 -12.80
N ASN A 559 12.09 19.65 -12.46
CA ASN A 559 13.52 19.96 -12.58
C ASN A 559 14.31 18.65 -12.76
N GLU A 560 15.64 18.71 -12.66
CA GLU A 560 16.51 17.54 -12.84
C GLU A 560 16.25 16.43 -11.82
N ASP A 561 15.78 16.77 -10.61
CA ASP A 561 15.44 15.83 -9.53
C ASP A 561 13.96 15.41 -9.53
N ARG A 562 13.08 16.23 -10.11
CA ARG A 562 11.64 15.99 -10.26
C ARG A 562 11.30 16.05 -11.73
N LYS A 563 11.62 14.97 -12.45
CA LYS A 563 11.57 14.96 -13.91
C LYS A 563 10.14 14.99 -14.41
N LYS A 564 9.92 15.69 -15.52
CA LYS A 564 8.67 15.60 -16.28
C LYS A 564 8.58 14.21 -16.91
N PRO A 565 7.48 13.47 -16.73
CA PRO A 565 7.21 12.28 -17.54
C PRO A 565 7.05 12.70 -19.00
N ASN A 566 7.81 12.06 -19.89
CA ASN A 566 7.71 12.28 -21.32
C ASN A 566 7.38 10.97 -22.02
N SER A 567 6.63 11.07 -23.11
CA SER A 567 6.31 9.93 -23.96
C SER A 567 6.57 10.24 -25.42
N LEU A 568 7.10 9.25 -26.12
CA LEU A 568 7.30 9.28 -27.56
C LEU A 568 7.06 7.89 -28.11
N VAL A 569 6.16 7.78 -29.09
CA VAL A 569 5.76 6.53 -29.71
C VAL A 569 5.95 6.64 -31.21
N TYR A 570 6.63 5.67 -31.81
CA TYR A 570 6.72 5.55 -33.26
C TYR A 570 5.55 4.70 -33.77
N TYR A 571 4.75 5.26 -34.66
CA TYR A 571 3.63 4.57 -35.28
C TYR A 571 3.84 4.51 -36.79
N LYS A 572 3.68 3.33 -37.39
CA LYS A 572 3.77 3.13 -38.83
C LYS A 572 2.53 2.45 -39.36
N ASN A 573 1.80 3.15 -40.22
CA ASN A 573 0.74 2.56 -41.02
C ASN A 573 1.37 1.92 -42.26
N VAL A 574 1.42 0.59 -42.29
CA VAL A 574 2.05 -0.17 -43.37
C VAL A 574 1.25 -0.07 -44.68
N ASP A 575 -0.08 -0.05 -44.60
CA ASP A 575 -0.97 -0.01 -45.77
C ASP A 575 -0.92 1.36 -46.45
N ALA A 576 -0.90 2.44 -45.66
CA ALA A 576 -0.76 3.80 -46.16
C ALA A 576 0.69 4.20 -46.45
N ASN A 577 1.67 3.38 -46.02
CA ASN A 577 3.10 3.68 -46.05
C ASN A 577 3.45 5.05 -45.41
N GLN A 578 2.81 5.36 -44.29
CA GLN A 578 3.01 6.59 -43.52
C GLN A 578 3.54 6.26 -42.13
N ALA A 579 4.37 7.14 -41.59
CA ALA A 579 4.92 7.01 -40.26
C ALA A 579 4.75 8.31 -39.48
N TYR A 580 4.53 8.17 -38.17
CA TYR A 580 4.25 9.28 -37.27
C TYR A 580 4.97 9.10 -35.94
N TRP A 581 5.47 10.21 -35.40
CA TRP A 581 5.80 10.37 -34.00
C TRP A 581 4.53 10.78 -33.26
N LEU A 582 4.20 10.06 -32.18
CA LEU A 582 3.04 10.31 -31.33
C LEU A 582 3.50 10.57 -29.90
N SER A 583 2.70 11.29 -29.12
CA SER A 583 2.92 11.47 -27.69
C SER A 583 1.60 11.48 -26.91
N TYR A 584 1.63 10.92 -25.70
CA TYR A 584 0.57 11.05 -24.71
C TYR A 584 0.60 12.40 -23.99
N ASP A 585 1.74 13.11 -24.04
CA ASP A 585 1.97 14.36 -23.32
C ASP A 585 0.98 15.45 -23.76
N SER A 586 0.40 16.18 -22.81
CA SER A 586 -0.45 17.34 -23.09
C SER A 586 0.33 18.65 -23.06
N ILE A 587 1.52 18.65 -22.45
CA ILE A 587 2.40 19.82 -22.37
C ILE A 587 3.76 19.45 -22.94
N LEU A 588 4.10 19.97 -24.13
CA LEU A 588 5.38 19.65 -24.76
C LEU A 588 6.54 20.42 -24.14
N ASP A 589 7.65 19.72 -23.92
CA ASP A 589 8.95 20.27 -23.53
C ASP A 589 9.91 20.37 -24.73
N SER A 590 11.14 20.85 -24.49
CA SER A 590 12.13 21.01 -25.56
C SER A 590 12.52 19.69 -26.24
N TRP A 591 12.47 18.57 -25.51
CA TRP A 591 12.82 17.26 -26.05
C TRP A 591 11.72 16.71 -26.96
N THR A 592 10.47 16.71 -26.49
CA THR A 592 9.30 16.27 -27.27
C THR A 592 9.06 17.15 -28.51
N LYS A 593 9.25 18.47 -28.39
CA LYS A 593 9.18 19.40 -29.53
C LYS A 593 10.23 19.11 -30.60
N GLY A 594 11.37 18.53 -30.24
CA GLY A 594 12.39 18.10 -31.20
C GLY A 594 11.88 17.08 -32.22
N TYR A 595 10.86 16.30 -31.86
CA TYR A 595 10.22 15.31 -32.73
C TYR A 595 8.89 15.79 -33.29
N LEU A 596 8.08 16.47 -32.47
CA LEU A 596 6.70 16.84 -32.80
C LEU A 596 6.57 18.25 -33.43
N GLY A 597 7.64 19.05 -33.40
CA GLY A 597 7.63 20.45 -33.81
C GLY A 597 7.01 21.39 -32.77
N GLU A 598 7.01 22.69 -33.07
CA GLU A 598 6.47 23.73 -32.17
C GLU A 598 4.93 23.79 -32.14
N GLN A 599 4.28 23.31 -33.20
CA GLN A 599 2.83 23.28 -33.36
C GLN A 599 2.39 21.90 -33.90
N PRO A 600 2.46 20.85 -33.07
CA PRO A 600 2.05 19.53 -33.51
C PRO A 600 0.54 19.47 -33.79
N LEU A 601 0.16 18.52 -34.62
CA LEU A 601 -1.23 18.29 -34.97
C LEU A 601 -1.86 17.32 -33.95
N ALA A 602 -3.19 17.30 -33.87
CA ALA A 602 -3.90 16.39 -32.98
C ALA A 602 -3.70 14.95 -33.47
N ALA A 603 -3.37 14.03 -32.56
CA ALA A 603 -3.14 12.63 -32.96
C ALA A 603 -4.38 11.96 -33.56
N SER A 604 -5.57 12.42 -33.17
CA SER A 604 -6.87 11.98 -33.72
C SER A 604 -7.00 12.17 -35.23
N ASP A 605 -6.20 13.06 -35.83
CA ASP A 605 -6.26 13.33 -37.27
C ASP A 605 -5.50 12.26 -38.08
N PHE A 606 -4.67 11.44 -37.43
CA PHE A 606 -3.78 10.47 -38.09
C PHE A 606 -3.95 9.03 -37.58
N VAL A 607 -4.41 8.87 -36.33
CA VAL A 607 -4.53 7.59 -35.67
C VAL A 607 -5.92 7.47 -35.04
N GLU A 608 -6.76 6.61 -35.61
CA GLU A 608 -8.14 6.43 -35.18
C GLU A 608 -8.27 5.72 -33.82
N SER A 609 -7.26 4.96 -33.39
CA SER A 609 -7.26 4.24 -32.11
C SER A 609 -5.86 4.06 -31.53
N ALA A 610 -5.69 4.39 -30.25
CA ALA A 610 -4.51 4.02 -29.49
C ALA A 610 -4.61 2.55 -29.07
N ALA A 611 -3.85 1.67 -29.73
CA ALA A 611 -3.73 0.29 -29.28
C ALA A 611 -2.97 0.22 -27.94
N GLY A 612 -3.51 -0.48 -26.94
CA GLY A 612 -2.70 -1.11 -25.88
C GLY A 612 -2.11 -0.24 -24.76
N SER A 613 -2.74 0.87 -24.34
CA SER A 613 -2.29 1.60 -23.14
C SER A 613 -2.87 0.99 -21.85
N LYS A 614 -2.03 0.74 -20.83
CA LYS A 614 -2.43 0.30 -19.45
C LYS A 614 -3.47 1.25 -18.84
N TYR A 615 -3.40 2.54 -19.17
CA TYR A 615 -4.31 3.57 -18.69
C TYR A 615 -5.45 3.89 -19.68
N ASN A 616 -5.52 3.18 -20.81
CA ASN A 616 -6.47 3.42 -21.91
C ASN A 616 -6.50 4.89 -22.37
N THR A 617 -5.33 5.54 -22.34
CA THR A 617 -5.14 6.94 -22.74
C THR A 617 -4.94 7.03 -24.24
N GLY A 618 -5.61 7.99 -24.88
CA GLY A 618 -5.36 8.34 -26.28
C GLY A 618 -4.09 9.18 -26.44
N TYR A 619 -3.51 9.18 -27.64
CA TYR A 619 -2.42 10.09 -27.97
C TYR A 619 -2.95 11.53 -28.08
N SER A 620 -2.16 12.49 -27.61
CA SER A 620 -2.50 13.93 -27.64
C SER A 620 -2.03 14.57 -28.94
N TYR A 621 -0.78 14.30 -29.33
CA TYR A 621 -0.11 14.96 -30.46
C TYR A 621 0.52 13.97 -31.43
N ALA A 622 0.59 14.37 -32.70
CA ALA A 622 1.25 13.64 -33.78
C ALA A 622 2.04 14.56 -34.72
N ALA A 623 3.14 14.04 -35.28
CA ALA A 623 3.89 14.62 -36.38
C ALA A 623 4.41 13.52 -37.32
N GLU A 624 4.59 13.81 -38.60
CA GLU A 624 5.15 12.86 -39.58
C GLU A 624 6.62 12.52 -39.23
N ALA A 625 7.00 11.26 -39.37
CA ALA A 625 8.28 10.71 -38.87
C ALA A 625 9.36 10.47 -39.93
#